data_AF-A0A9W4B8M9-F1
#
_entry.id   AF-A0A9W4B8M9-F1
#
_cell.length_a   1.000
_cell.length_b   1.000
_cell.length_c   1.000
_cell.angle_alpha   90.00
_cell.angle_beta   90.00
_cell.angle_gamma   90.00
#
_symmetry.space_group_name_H-M   'P 1'
#
loop_
_entity.id
_entity.type
_entity.pdbx_description
1 polymer ?
#
loop_
_entity_poly.entity_id
_entity_poly.type
_entity_poly.pdbx_seq_one_letter_code
_entity_poly.pdbx_strand_id
1 'polypeptide(L)'
;MADNKIPADVLSSSANVRPATEADALPRPSLRSRLTARLRADRYDRLIAVGVPAPEGSALAAHEARLTSPAEREAIARSLRATVADARGRGLLLSSRVPLNVPNIVAAEDVIDAITLRLHSPRPVSARGMARLRQILGDGTGPLYRYGRGDLRGRLGAALAAL
;
A
#
# COMPACT_ATOMS: atom_id res chain seq x y z
N MET A 1 62.68 43.64 -21.96
CA MET A 1 61.96 43.20 -20.73
C MET A 1 60.63 43.92 -20.75
N ALA A 2 59.57 43.17 -21.01
CA ALA A 2 58.30 43.64 -21.55
C ALA A 2 57.32 44.13 -20.48
N ASP A 3 56.45 45.02 -20.95
CA ASP A 3 55.47 45.85 -20.30
C ASP A 3 54.50 45.15 -19.34
N ASN A 4 54.35 45.77 -18.17
CA ASN A 4 53.31 45.47 -17.19
C ASN A 4 52.14 46.45 -17.38
N LYS A 5 51.06 46.00 -18.04
CA LYS A 5 49.77 46.70 -18.10
C LYS A 5 48.65 45.67 -18.09
N ILE A 6 48.04 45.46 -16.91
CA ILE A 6 46.75 44.78 -16.79
C ILE A 6 45.68 45.88 -16.87
N PRO A 7 44.83 45.91 -17.91
CA PRO A 7 43.73 46.87 -17.97
C PRO A 7 42.62 46.49 -16.99
N ALA A 8 42.16 47.50 -16.26
CA ALA A 8 40.89 47.52 -15.57
C ALA A 8 39.73 47.61 -16.57
N ASP A 9 38.57 47.15 -16.10
CA ASP A 9 37.27 47.11 -16.74
C ASP A 9 37.07 46.02 -17.80
N VAL A 10 36.12 45.12 -17.52
CA VAL A 10 34.91 44.90 -18.34
C VAL A 10 34.07 43.79 -17.65
N LEU A 11 32.92 44.23 -17.12
CA LEU A 11 31.66 43.50 -16.91
C LEU A 11 31.45 42.71 -15.59
N SER A 12 31.00 43.46 -14.59
CA SER A 12 29.65 43.38 -14.02
C SER A 12 28.81 42.14 -14.37
N SER A 13 28.31 41.44 -13.35
CA SER A 13 26.87 41.25 -13.11
C SER A 13 26.57 39.94 -12.37
N SER A 14 25.96 40.10 -11.19
CA SER A 14 24.95 39.21 -10.61
C SER A 14 25.41 37.82 -10.16
N ALA A 15 24.89 37.19 -9.11
CA ALA A 15 24.03 37.58 -8.01
C ALA A 15 24.10 36.37 -7.05
N ASN A 16 24.10 36.63 -5.75
CA ASN A 16 23.42 35.85 -4.74
C ASN A 16 23.62 34.32 -4.77
N VAL A 17 24.66 33.83 -4.09
CA VAL A 17 24.70 32.44 -3.62
C VAL A 17 23.66 32.31 -2.50
N ARG A 18 22.43 31.92 -2.86
CA ARG A 18 21.43 31.42 -1.91
C ARG A 18 21.73 29.94 -1.64
N PRO A 19 21.94 29.52 -0.38
CA PRO A 19 22.11 28.10 -0.10
C PRO A 19 20.80 27.36 -0.37
N ALA A 20 20.90 26.29 -1.16
CA ALA A 20 19.85 25.35 -1.47
C ALA A 20 19.23 24.81 -0.17
N THR A 21 18.08 25.34 0.20
CA THR A 21 17.19 24.77 1.22
C THR A 21 15.79 24.64 0.66
N GLU A 22 15.70 24.17 -0.58
CA GLU A 22 14.48 23.52 -1.08
C GLU A 22 14.70 22.03 -0.92
N ALA A 23 14.48 21.56 0.31
CA ALA A 23 14.03 20.20 0.52
C ALA A 23 12.72 20.09 -0.25
N ASP A 24 12.86 19.64 -1.49
CA ASP A 24 11.85 19.45 -2.51
C ASP A 24 10.61 18.81 -1.88
N ALA A 25 9.61 19.65 -1.62
CA ALA A 25 8.33 19.21 -1.08
C ALA A 25 7.61 18.47 -2.20
N LEU A 26 7.98 17.19 -2.38
CA LEU A 26 7.44 16.34 -3.43
C LEU A 26 5.92 16.52 -3.48
N PRO A 27 5.35 16.95 -4.64
CA PRO A 27 3.95 17.27 -4.73
C PRO A 27 3.13 16.06 -4.30
N ARG A 28 2.29 16.26 -3.28
CA ARG A 28 1.45 15.19 -2.72
C ARG A 28 0.66 14.56 -3.87
N PRO A 29 0.82 13.25 -4.13
CA PRO A 29 0.25 12.62 -5.31
C PRO A 29 -1.26 12.79 -5.30
N SER A 30 -1.79 13.27 -6.43
CA SER A 30 -3.22 13.50 -6.59
C SER A 30 -4.03 12.23 -6.27
N LEU A 31 -5.27 12.38 -5.80
CA LEU A 31 -6.15 11.23 -5.55
C LEU A 31 -6.30 10.33 -6.78
N ARG A 32 -6.29 10.93 -7.98
CA ARG A 32 -6.31 10.20 -9.26
C ARG A 32 -5.03 9.40 -9.49
N SER A 33 -3.86 9.94 -9.16
CA SER A 33 -2.57 9.23 -9.22
C SER A 33 -2.52 8.09 -8.20
N ARG A 34 -3.03 8.31 -6.98
CA ARG A 34 -3.17 7.26 -5.96
C ARG A 34 -4.12 6.15 -6.43
N LEU A 35 -5.23 6.53 -7.07
CA LEU A 35 -6.20 5.60 -7.62
C LEU A 35 -5.62 4.81 -8.82
N THR A 36 -4.95 5.46 -9.76
CA THR A 36 -4.32 4.78 -10.91
C THR A 36 -3.17 3.88 -10.49
N ALA A 37 -2.32 4.31 -9.55
CA ALA A 37 -1.29 3.46 -8.97
C ALA A 37 -1.90 2.22 -8.29
N ARG A 38 -3.00 2.40 -7.54
CA ARG A 38 -3.75 1.30 -6.94
C ARG A 38 -4.37 0.39 -7.98
N LEU A 39 -5.02 0.91 -9.03
CA LEU A 39 -5.67 0.10 -10.07
C LEU A 39 -4.67 -0.72 -10.89
N ARG A 40 -3.47 -0.19 -11.15
CA ARG A 40 -2.39 -0.98 -11.80
C ARG A 40 -1.86 -2.09 -10.90
N ALA A 41 -1.66 -1.82 -9.61
CA ALA A 41 -1.33 -2.85 -8.64
C ALA A 41 -2.44 -3.90 -8.56
N ASP A 42 -3.70 -3.46 -8.56
CA ASP A 42 -4.88 -4.30 -8.48
C ASP A 42 -5.02 -5.26 -9.67
N ARG A 43 -4.57 -4.86 -10.87
CA ARG A 43 -4.50 -5.75 -12.02
C ARG A 43 -3.54 -6.93 -11.77
N TYR A 44 -2.34 -6.66 -11.27
CA TYR A 44 -1.38 -7.73 -10.99
C TYR A 44 -1.83 -8.58 -9.80
N ASP A 45 -2.43 -7.97 -8.78
CA ASP A 45 -3.05 -8.70 -7.66
C ASP A 45 -4.14 -9.65 -8.16
N ARG A 46 -4.97 -9.25 -9.14
CA ARG A 46 -5.95 -10.16 -9.76
C ARG A 46 -5.31 -11.34 -10.45
N LEU A 47 -4.23 -11.13 -11.20
CA LEU A 47 -3.52 -12.23 -11.88
C LEU A 47 -2.92 -13.21 -10.85
N ILE A 48 -2.31 -12.70 -9.79
CA ILE A 48 -1.74 -13.53 -8.72
C ILE A 48 -2.85 -14.26 -7.93
N ALA A 49 -3.96 -13.59 -7.65
CA ALA A 49 -5.08 -14.14 -6.87
C ALA A 49 -5.77 -15.33 -7.57
N VAL A 50 -5.80 -15.35 -8.91
CA VAL A 50 -6.30 -16.49 -9.70
C VAL A 50 -5.22 -17.57 -9.89
N GLY A 51 -3.94 -17.23 -9.68
CA GLY A 51 -2.80 -18.14 -9.77
C GLY A 51 -2.17 -18.21 -11.15
N VAL A 52 -2.15 -17.10 -11.90
CA VAL A 52 -1.39 -17.04 -13.15
C VAL A 52 0.10 -17.25 -12.84
N PRO A 53 0.78 -18.22 -13.48
CA PRO A 53 2.20 -18.43 -13.26
C PRO A 53 2.99 -17.20 -13.69
N ALA A 54 3.91 -16.75 -12.83
CA ALA A 54 4.80 -15.63 -13.12
C ALA A 54 6.11 -16.14 -13.73
N PRO A 55 6.39 -15.84 -15.02
CA PRO A 55 7.68 -16.19 -15.61
C PRO A 55 8.81 -15.49 -14.86
N GLU A 56 9.93 -16.19 -14.65
CA GLU A 56 11.11 -15.61 -14.01
C GLU A 56 11.59 -14.35 -14.75
N GLY A 57 12.00 -13.33 -14.00
CA GLY A 57 12.40 -12.03 -14.55
C GLY A 57 11.24 -11.14 -15.04
N SER A 58 9.99 -11.62 -15.01
CA SER A 58 8.84 -10.79 -15.39
C SER A 58 8.47 -9.76 -14.31
N ALA A 59 7.74 -8.71 -14.73
CA ALA A 59 7.14 -7.75 -13.80
C ALA A 59 6.17 -8.42 -12.80
N LEU A 60 5.55 -9.55 -13.18
CA LEU A 60 4.67 -10.32 -12.32
C LEU A 60 5.46 -11.03 -11.21
N ALA A 61 6.61 -11.64 -11.54
CA ALA A 61 7.48 -12.31 -10.55
C ALA A 61 8.08 -11.31 -9.55
N ALA A 62 8.52 -10.15 -10.03
CA ALA A 62 8.97 -9.05 -9.15
C ALA A 62 7.84 -8.55 -8.23
N HIS A 63 6.60 -8.55 -8.74
CA HIS A 63 5.44 -8.18 -7.93
C HIS A 63 5.09 -9.23 -6.87
N GLU A 64 5.15 -10.51 -7.20
CA GLU A 64 4.95 -11.62 -6.25
C GLU A 64 5.97 -11.60 -5.11
N ALA A 65 7.25 -11.37 -5.43
CA ALA A 65 8.31 -11.22 -4.43
C ALA A 65 8.05 -10.03 -3.49
N ARG A 66 7.62 -8.88 -4.05
CA ARG A 66 7.24 -7.71 -3.22
C ARG A 66 6.03 -8.04 -2.34
N LEU A 67 5.05 -8.73 -2.88
CA LEU A 67 3.80 -9.05 -2.20
C LEU A 67 3.99 -9.99 -1.01
N THR A 68 4.97 -10.88 -1.07
CA THR A 68 5.33 -11.81 0.02
C THR A 68 6.38 -11.24 0.98
N SER A 69 6.87 -10.01 0.73
CA SER A 69 7.89 -9.37 1.56
C SER A 69 7.42 -9.16 3.01
N PRO A 70 8.33 -9.18 4.00
CA PRO A 70 7.98 -8.94 5.40
C PRO A 70 7.25 -7.62 5.63
N ALA A 71 7.66 -6.56 4.92
CA ALA A 71 7.04 -5.25 5.02
C ALA A 71 5.58 -5.25 4.57
N GLU A 72 5.27 -5.94 3.45
CA GLU A 72 3.90 -6.03 2.95
C GLU A 72 3.03 -6.88 3.87
N ARG A 73 3.57 -8.00 4.39
CA ARG A 73 2.90 -8.84 5.40
C ARG A 73 2.51 -8.03 6.63
N GLU A 74 3.44 -7.24 7.15
CA GLU A 74 3.18 -6.40 8.31
C GLU A 74 2.18 -5.28 7.99
N ALA A 75 2.24 -4.69 6.79
CA ALA A 75 1.30 -3.67 6.36
C ALA A 75 -0.14 -4.21 6.30
N ILE A 76 -0.35 -5.40 5.73
CA ILE A 76 -1.66 -6.05 5.71
C ILE A 76 -2.13 -6.38 7.13
N ALA A 77 -1.27 -6.99 7.95
CA ALA A 77 -1.60 -7.33 9.33
C ALA A 77 -1.95 -6.10 10.18
N ARG A 78 -1.26 -4.98 9.96
CA ARG A 78 -1.57 -3.69 10.61
C ARG A 78 -2.91 -3.13 10.14
N SER A 79 -3.20 -3.20 8.84
CA SER A 79 -4.49 -2.76 8.29
C SER A 79 -5.65 -3.56 8.86
N LEU A 80 -5.52 -4.89 8.95
CA LEU A 80 -6.53 -5.77 9.53
C LEU A 80 -6.79 -5.46 11.00
N ARG A 81 -5.73 -5.32 11.81
CA ARG A 81 -5.86 -4.90 13.22
C ARG A 81 -6.51 -3.53 13.36
N ALA A 82 -6.17 -2.58 12.50
CA ALA A 82 -6.79 -1.26 12.49
C ALA A 82 -8.30 -1.36 12.17
N THR A 83 -8.71 -2.20 11.21
CA THR A 83 -10.15 -2.38 10.90
C THR A 83 -10.94 -2.95 12.07
N VAL A 84 -10.37 -3.90 12.83
CA VAL A 84 -11.01 -4.45 14.04
C VAL A 84 -11.06 -3.41 15.16
N ALA A 85 -9.98 -2.66 15.37
CA ALA A 85 -9.96 -1.58 16.35
C ALA A 85 -10.99 -0.48 16.03
N ASP A 86 -11.06 -0.07 14.76
CA ASP A 86 -12.03 0.91 14.26
C ASP A 86 -13.46 0.38 14.44
N ALA A 87 -13.72 -0.89 14.12
CA ALA A 87 -15.04 -1.52 14.28
C ALA A 87 -15.50 -1.62 15.75
N ARG A 88 -14.57 -1.79 16.69
CA ARG A 88 -14.84 -1.78 18.15
C ARG A 88 -15.02 -0.36 18.73
N GLY A 89 -15.11 0.66 17.88
CA GLY A 89 -15.30 2.05 18.32
C GLY A 89 -14.04 2.71 18.88
N ARG A 90 -12.86 2.14 18.64
CA ARG A 90 -11.57 2.75 19.04
C ARG A 90 -11.00 3.68 17.95
N GLY A 91 -11.69 3.81 16.81
CA GLY A 91 -11.35 4.72 15.73
C GLY A 91 -11.93 6.12 15.96
N LEU A 92 -11.19 7.15 15.52
CA LEU A 92 -11.64 8.55 15.59
C LEU A 92 -13.01 8.71 14.90
N LEU A 93 -14.00 9.22 15.64
CA LEU A 93 -15.40 9.40 15.25
C LEU A 93 -15.64 10.28 13.99
N LEU A 94 -14.56 10.80 13.37
CA LEU A 94 -14.57 11.76 12.26
C LEU A 94 -13.53 11.42 11.17
N SER A 95 -13.29 10.13 10.90
CA SER A 95 -12.42 9.75 9.78
C SER A 95 -13.19 9.87 8.44
N SER A 96 -12.63 10.53 7.43
CA SER A 96 -13.14 10.52 6.03
C SER A 96 -13.05 9.13 5.34
N ARG A 97 -12.94 8.06 6.13
CA ARG A 97 -12.90 6.68 5.66
C ARG A 97 -14.31 6.20 5.32
N VAL A 98 -14.40 5.33 4.31
CA VAL A 98 -15.65 4.65 3.95
C VAL A 98 -16.16 3.92 5.21
N PRO A 99 -17.44 4.11 5.62
CA PRO A 99 -17.98 3.48 6.81
C PRO A 99 -17.78 1.96 6.79
N LEU A 100 -17.40 1.37 7.93
CA LEU A 100 -17.14 -0.06 8.06
C LEU A 100 -18.43 -0.85 8.33
N ASN A 101 -18.47 -2.11 7.90
CA ASN A 101 -19.52 -3.05 8.24
C ASN A 101 -19.18 -3.76 9.56
N VAL A 102 -19.45 -3.08 10.68
CA VAL A 102 -19.09 -3.56 12.03
C VAL A 102 -19.62 -4.98 12.31
N PRO A 103 -20.91 -5.32 12.06
CA PRO A 103 -21.39 -6.68 12.30
C PRO A 103 -20.59 -7.77 11.56
N ASN A 104 -20.22 -7.50 10.30
CA ASN A 104 -19.49 -8.47 9.47
C ASN A 104 -18.03 -8.61 9.92
N ILE A 105 -17.41 -7.50 10.36
CA ILE A 105 -16.05 -7.51 10.92
C ILE A 105 -16.03 -8.28 12.24
N VAL A 106 -16.99 -8.03 13.14
CA VAL A 106 -17.11 -8.76 14.41
C VAL A 106 -17.33 -10.25 14.18
N ALA A 107 -18.17 -10.63 13.21
CA ALA A 107 -18.42 -12.03 12.86
C ALA A 107 -17.20 -12.75 12.23
N ALA A 108 -16.22 -12.00 11.72
CA ALA A 108 -15.01 -12.52 11.09
C ALA A 108 -13.73 -12.30 11.93
N GLU A 109 -13.88 -11.81 13.16
CA GLU A 109 -12.77 -11.35 14.00
C GLU A 109 -11.75 -12.45 14.31
N ASP A 110 -12.22 -13.66 14.62
CA ASP A 110 -11.40 -14.86 14.80
C ASP A 110 -10.57 -15.21 13.56
N VAL A 111 -11.15 -15.08 12.37
CA VAL A 111 -10.44 -15.31 11.09
C VAL A 111 -9.41 -14.21 10.85
N ILE A 112 -9.73 -12.95 11.18
CA ILE A 112 -8.80 -11.82 11.08
C ILE A 112 -7.60 -12.02 12.02
N ASP A 113 -7.83 -12.49 13.24
CA ASP A 113 -6.77 -12.79 14.21
C ASP A 113 -5.90 -13.95 13.73
N ALA A 114 -6.50 -15.02 13.19
CA ALA A 114 -5.76 -16.14 12.62
C ALA A 114 -4.86 -15.71 11.44
N ILE A 115 -5.38 -14.86 10.54
CA ILE A 115 -4.58 -14.27 9.45
C ILE A 115 -3.45 -13.43 10.03
N THR A 116 -3.73 -12.58 11.01
CA THR A 116 -2.73 -11.70 11.62
C THR A 116 -1.61 -12.52 12.24
N LEU A 117 -1.92 -13.59 12.97
CA LEU A 117 -0.94 -14.52 13.54
C LEU A 117 -0.10 -15.19 12.43
N ARG A 118 -0.74 -15.68 11.36
CA ARG A 118 -0.06 -16.28 10.20
C ARG A 118 0.90 -15.30 9.53
N LEU A 119 0.53 -14.03 9.40
CA LEU A 119 1.35 -12.97 8.79
C LEU A 119 2.51 -12.51 9.68
N HIS A 120 2.45 -12.70 10.99
CA HIS A 120 3.59 -12.44 11.88
C HIS A 120 4.54 -13.64 12.01
N SER A 121 4.07 -14.86 11.71
CA SER A 121 4.93 -16.05 11.79
C SER A 121 6.14 -15.94 10.84
N PRO A 122 7.30 -16.57 11.14
CA PRO A 122 8.44 -16.58 10.23
C PRO A 122 8.23 -17.48 8.99
N ARG A 123 7.11 -18.21 8.93
CA ARG A 123 6.81 -19.13 7.85
C ARG A 123 6.55 -18.37 6.54
N PRO A 124 7.05 -18.86 5.40
CA PRO A 124 6.73 -18.26 4.09
C PRO A 124 5.22 -18.23 3.89
N VAL A 125 4.73 -17.21 3.19
CA VAL A 125 3.31 -17.04 2.84
C VAL A 125 3.18 -17.04 1.32
N SER A 126 2.08 -17.57 0.81
CA SER A 126 1.85 -17.55 -0.63
C SER A 126 1.49 -16.15 -1.14
N ALA A 127 1.95 -15.83 -2.35
CA ALA A 127 1.56 -14.60 -3.05
C ALA A 127 0.05 -14.55 -3.34
N ARG A 128 -0.57 -15.71 -3.61
CA ARG A 128 -2.00 -15.83 -3.88
C ARG A 128 -2.86 -15.42 -2.69
N GLY A 129 -2.54 -15.91 -1.49
CA GLY A 129 -3.24 -15.53 -0.26
C GLY A 129 -3.08 -14.05 0.01
N MET A 130 -1.85 -13.53 -0.10
CA MET A 130 -1.55 -12.11 0.07
C MET A 130 -2.31 -11.21 -0.92
N ALA A 131 -2.41 -11.62 -2.20
CA ALA A 131 -3.15 -10.87 -3.22
C ALA A 131 -4.65 -10.81 -2.90
N ARG A 132 -5.24 -11.93 -2.47
CA ARG A 132 -6.65 -11.99 -2.05
C ARG A 132 -6.92 -11.08 -0.85
N LEU A 133 -6.02 -11.04 0.13
CA LEU A 133 -6.15 -10.12 1.27
C LEU A 133 -6.11 -8.66 0.81
N ARG A 134 -5.19 -8.29 -0.08
CA ARG A 134 -5.14 -6.92 -0.65
C ARG A 134 -6.40 -6.56 -1.42
N GLN A 135 -6.97 -7.51 -2.17
CA GLN A 135 -8.25 -7.31 -2.86
C GLN A 135 -9.39 -7.06 -1.87
N ILE A 136 -9.52 -7.88 -0.82
CA ILE A 136 -10.59 -7.71 0.19
C ILE A 136 -10.47 -6.34 0.88
N LEU A 137 -9.25 -5.90 1.21
CA LEU A 137 -9.01 -4.60 1.84
C LEU A 137 -9.21 -3.42 0.87
N GLY A 138 -8.85 -3.62 -0.41
CA GLY A 138 -8.93 -2.61 -1.46
C GLY A 138 -10.32 -2.46 -2.11
N ASP A 139 -11.16 -3.49 -1.99
CA ASP A 139 -12.52 -3.53 -2.54
C ASP A 139 -13.47 -2.66 -1.71
N GLY A 140 -13.56 -1.38 -2.08
CA GLY A 140 -14.41 -0.38 -1.41
C GLY A 140 -15.92 -0.67 -1.47
N THR A 141 -16.35 -1.60 -2.34
CA THR A 141 -17.74 -2.09 -2.42
C THR A 141 -17.89 -3.48 -1.80
N GLY A 142 -16.81 -4.01 -1.22
CA GLY A 142 -16.72 -5.33 -0.61
C GLY A 142 -17.32 -5.39 0.80
N PRO A 143 -17.46 -6.61 1.34
CA PRO A 143 -18.22 -6.88 2.57
C PRO A 143 -17.63 -6.28 3.84
N LEU A 144 -16.41 -5.75 3.76
CA LEU A 144 -15.73 -5.01 4.84
C LEU A 144 -16.35 -3.63 5.09
N TYR A 145 -16.96 -3.03 4.07
CA TYR A 145 -17.55 -1.69 4.12
C TYR A 145 -19.07 -1.75 4.27
N ARG A 146 -19.66 -0.78 4.98
CA ARG A 146 -21.07 -0.73 5.41
C ARG A 146 -22.07 -0.93 4.27
N TYR A 147 -21.76 -0.36 3.11
CA TYR A 147 -22.62 -0.45 1.91
C TYR A 147 -22.24 -1.61 1.00
N GLY A 148 -21.14 -2.30 1.29
CA GLY A 148 -20.75 -3.47 0.54
C GLY A 148 -21.63 -4.68 0.81
N ARG A 149 -21.41 -5.73 0.02
CA ARG A 149 -22.20 -6.96 0.04
C ARG A 149 -21.29 -8.18 0.06
N GLY A 150 -21.83 -9.29 0.56
CA GLY A 150 -21.18 -10.60 0.58
C GLY A 150 -20.69 -11.03 1.96
N ASP A 151 -20.06 -12.20 1.97
CA ASP A 151 -19.53 -12.84 3.17
C ASP A 151 -18.06 -12.46 3.37
N LEU A 152 -17.77 -11.67 4.40
CA LEU A 152 -16.40 -11.30 4.75
C LEU A 152 -15.65 -12.50 5.32
N ARG A 153 -16.28 -13.27 6.20
CA ARG A 153 -15.68 -14.42 6.89
C ARG A 153 -15.25 -15.47 5.88
N GLY A 154 -16.12 -15.85 4.95
CA GLY A 154 -15.79 -16.83 3.91
C GLY A 154 -14.69 -16.34 2.97
N ARG A 155 -14.70 -15.07 2.56
CA ARG A 155 -13.62 -14.49 1.74
C ARG A 155 -12.27 -14.48 2.45
N LEU A 156 -12.25 -14.08 3.72
CA LEU A 156 -11.04 -14.11 4.56
C LEU A 156 -10.57 -15.54 4.81
N GLY A 157 -11.48 -16.48 5.06
CA GLY A 157 -11.16 -17.90 5.22
C GLY A 157 -10.54 -18.49 3.95
N ALA A 158 -11.08 -18.17 2.77
CA ALA A 158 -10.51 -18.58 1.49
C ALA A 158 -9.16 -17.91 1.17
N ALA A 159 -8.90 -16.74 1.73
CA ALA A 159 -7.59 -16.10 1.65
C ALA A 159 -6.59 -16.77 2.62
N LEU A 160 -7.01 -17.06 3.85
CA LEU A 160 -6.22 -17.75 4.87
C LEU A 160 -5.83 -19.16 4.42
N ALA A 161 -6.75 -19.92 3.85
CA ALA A 161 -6.46 -21.25 3.30
C ALA A 161 -5.45 -21.22 2.15
N ALA A 162 -5.29 -20.06 1.51
CA ALA A 162 -4.30 -19.87 0.46
C ALA A 162 -2.96 -19.34 0.99
N LEU A 163 -2.78 -18.99 2.28
CA LEU A 163 -1.55 -18.38 2.82
C LEU A 163 -0.44 -19.38 3.19
#